data_AF-A0A293MBW7-F1
#
_entry.id   AF-A0A293MBW7-F1
#
_cell.length_a   1.000
_cell.length_b   1.000
_cell.length_c   1.000
_cell.angle_alpha   90.00
_cell.angle_beta   90.00
_cell.angle_gamma   90.00
#
_symmetry.space_group_name_H-M   'P 1'
#
loop_
_entity.id
_entity.type
_entity.pdbx_description
1 polymer ?
#
loop_
_entity_poly.entity_id
_entity_poly.type
_entity_poly.pdbx_seq_one_letter_code
_entity_poly.pdbx_strand_id
1 'polypeptide(L)'
;MAIIDVGILSGFTPVIDDLNELEQRGIIDAFEKSSRSIVFYMKSIPHGKDVCLEFVLIRQYIVSNMQSSYVRTYTYYDPETACTEFYSPNSSSPLLKLNCENPLLCKCVEGGCPSDKPLDQFIVTAGGNQQHRTKEEQRELLREFACDEVDFVWMGRLQQREVIDGFINIDFTIDKILKEGSEGDITEDVRRIKIRDRCHQFENPKNSTYILMGLDSDMAEDVHGEQQFVYLVDRSSLLFERHQVSRDKSPLVNWFVGAFGKGSTGQCDS
;
A
#
# COMPACT_ATOMS: atom_id res chain seq x y z
N MET A 1 -32.59 -14.37 25.63
CA MET A 1 -31.76 -13.16 25.76
C MET A 1 -30.61 -13.27 24.79
N ALA A 2 -30.46 -12.24 23.98
CA ALA A 2 -29.36 -12.09 23.02
C ALA A 2 -28.42 -11.00 23.53
N ILE A 3 -27.14 -11.18 23.26
CA ILE A 3 -26.09 -10.20 23.53
C ILE A 3 -25.46 -9.82 22.20
N ILE A 4 -25.25 -8.52 22.00
CA ILE A 4 -24.50 -7.97 20.88
C ILE A 4 -23.28 -7.26 21.47
N ASP A 5 -22.09 -7.82 21.26
CA ASP A 5 -20.81 -7.27 21.70
C ASP A 5 -20.12 -6.62 20.51
N VAL A 6 -19.96 -5.30 20.55
CA VAL A 6 -19.39 -4.48 19.49
C VAL A 6 -18.05 -3.96 19.95
N GLY A 7 -16.96 -4.46 19.38
CA GLY A 7 -15.64 -3.89 19.58
C GLY A 7 -15.59 -2.45 19.09
N ILE A 8 -14.90 -1.56 19.80
CA ILE A 8 -14.70 -0.16 19.41
C ILE A 8 -13.40 -0.05 18.61
N LEU A 9 -13.41 0.69 17.49
CA LEU A 9 -12.19 0.98 16.73
C LEU A 9 -11.16 1.71 17.60
N SER A 10 -9.89 1.38 17.43
CA SER A 10 -8.79 2.02 18.17
C SER A 10 -8.81 3.55 17.98
N GLY A 11 -8.78 4.29 19.08
CA GLY A 11 -8.82 5.76 19.06
C GLY A 11 -10.23 6.37 18.98
N PHE A 12 -11.29 5.57 19.01
CA PHE A 12 -12.68 6.05 19.04
C PHE A 12 -13.34 5.84 20.39
N THR A 13 -14.39 6.61 20.64
CA THR A 13 -15.30 6.42 21.77
C THR A 13 -16.74 6.63 21.28
N PRO A 14 -17.72 5.84 21.75
CA PRO A 14 -19.12 6.08 21.43
C PRO A 14 -19.66 7.32 22.14
N VAL A 15 -20.58 8.01 21.47
CA VAL A 15 -21.45 9.03 22.08
C VAL A 15 -22.41 8.34 23.03
N ILE A 16 -22.33 8.67 24.32
CA ILE A 16 -23.15 8.03 25.35
C ILE A 16 -24.64 8.38 25.18
N ASP A 17 -24.94 9.59 24.71
CA ASP A 17 -26.32 10.04 24.52
C ASP A 17 -27.07 9.20 23.49
N ASP A 18 -26.40 8.78 22.41
CA ASP A 18 -26.99 7.88 21.39
C ASP A 18 -27.30 6.49 22.00
N LEU A 19 -26.40 5.96 22.83
CA LEU A 19 -26.63 4.67 23.51
C LEU A 19 -27.80 4.75 24.49
N ASN A 20 -27.90 5.85 25.23
CA ASN A 20 -29.04 6.12 26.13
C ASN A 20 -30.35 6.22 25.34
N GLU A 21 -30.32 6.81 24.13
CA GLU A 21 -31.49 6.92 23.28
C GLU A 21 -31.98 5.54 22.80
N LEU A 22 -31.07 4.62 22.46
CA LEU A 22 -31.44 3.24 22.11
C LEU A 22 -32.18 2.53 23.25
N GLU A 23 -31.74 2.74 24.49
CA GLU A 23 -32.39 2.20 25.70
C GLU A 23 -33.75 2.88 25.95
N GLN A 24 -33.83 4.21 25.86
CA GLN A 24 -35.07 4.97 26.06
C GLN A 24 -36.15 4.63 25.03
N ARG A 25 -35.76 4.37 23.77
CA ARG A 25 -36.65 3.91 22.70
C ARG A 25 -37.08 2.44 22.88
N GLY A 26 -36.49 1.72 23.83
CA GLY A 26 -36.76 0.31 24.10
C GLY A 26 -36.26 -0.63 23.01
N ILE A 27 -35.26 -0.20 22.22
CA ILE A 27 -34.63 -1.04 21.19
C ILE A 27 -33.71 -2.07 21.88
N ILE A 28 -33.02 -1.64 22.93
CA ILE A 28 -32.20 -2.47 23.83
C ILE A 28 -32.77 -2.42 25.25
N ASP A 29 -32.51 -3.44 26.06
CA ASP A 29 -32.90 -3.44 27.48
C ASP A 29 -31.86 -2.75 28.37
N ALA A 30 -30.56 -2.83 28.02
CA ALA A 30 -29.46 -2.17 28.71
C ALA A 30 -28.18 -2.20 27.85
N PHE A 31 -27.17 -1.40 28.21
CA PHE A 31 -25.83 -1.48 27.63
C PHE A 31 -24.72 -1.36 28.68
N GLU A 32 -23.57 -1.95 28.40
CA GLU A 32 -22.32 -1.77 29.14
C GLU A 32 -21.22 -1.28 28.21
N LYS A 33 -20.56 -0.19 28.60
CA LYS A 33 -19.41 0.36 27.87
C LYS A 33 -18.11 0.03 28.58
N SER A 34 -17.17 -0.53 27.85
CA SER A 34 -15.76 -0.62 28.23
C SER A 34 -14.88 0.29 27.36
N SER A 35 -13.57 0.30 27.60
CA SER A 35 -12.62 0.97 26.72
C SER A 35 -12.42 0.27 25.38
N ARG A 36 -12.83 -1.00 25.24
CA ARG A 36 -12.59 -1.84 24.07
C ARG A 36 -13.84 -2.27 23.32
N SER A 37 -14.99 -2.29 23.98
CA SER A 37 -16.25 -2.74 23.38
C SER A 37 -17.47 -2.14 24.07
N ILE A 38 -18.61 -2.24 23.40
CA ILE A 38 -19.95 -1.92 23.90
C ILE A 38 -20.75 -3.21 23.86
N VAL A 39 -21.32 -3.61 24.99
CA VAL A 39 -22.15 -4.80 25.11
C VAL A 39 -23.60 -4.37 25.24
N PHE A 40 -24.45 -4.79 24.29
CA PHE A 40 -25.88 -4.53 24.30
C PHE A 40 -26.65 -5.75 24.76
N TYR A 41 -27.60 -5.55 25.66
CA TYR A 41 -28.48 -6.58 26.18
C TYR A 41 -29.88 -6.47 25.57
N MET A 42 -30.39 -7.59 25.05
CA MET A 42 -31.73 -7.66 24.47
C MET A 42 -32.45 -8.94 24.93
N LYS A 43 -33.75 -8.85 25.22
CA LYS A 43 -34.59 -10.02 25.54
C LYS A 43 -34.62 -11.03 24.40
N SER A 44 -34.81 -10.55 23.17
CA SER A 44 -34.88 -11.37 21.97
C SER A 44 -34.64 -10.54 20.71
N ILE A 45 -33.99 -11.14 19.72
CA ILE A 45 -33.94 -10.61 18.36
C ILE A 45 -35.08 -11.29 17.57
N PRO A 46 -36.03 -10.54 16.98
CA PRO A 46 -37.17 -11.12 16.28
C PRO A 46 -36.73 -11.86 15.01
N HIS A 47 -37.31 -13.03 14.76
CA HIS A 47 -37.07 -13.78 13.54
C HIS A 47 -37.82 -13.12 12.36
N GLY A 48 -37.11 -12.81 11.27
CA GLY A 48 -37.69 -12.26 10.03
C GLY A 48 -37.89 -10.75 10.01
N LYS A 49 -37.28 -10.00 10.94
CA LYS A 49 -37.14 -8.55 10.87
C LYS A 49 -35.74 -8.14 11.28
N ASP A 50 -35.15 -7.24 10.52
CA ASP A 50 -33.86 -6.66 10.86
C ASP A 50 -34.01 -5.72 12.06
N VAL A 51 -33.10 -5.85 13.01
CA VAL A 51 -32.95 -4.91 14.13
C VAL A 51 -31.68 -4.12 13.90
N CYS A 52 -31.83 -2.80 13.76
CA CYS A 52 -30.71 -1.89 13.52
C CYS A 52 -30.43 -1.08 14.79
N LEU A 53 -29.17 -1.14 15.25
CA LEU A 53 -28.64 -0.26 16.29
C LEU A 53 -27.75 0.78 15.62
N GLU A 54 -28.06 2.06 15.78
CA GLU A 54 -27.31 3.16 15.19
C GLU A 54 -26.82 4.09 16.31
N PHE A 55 -25.52 4.39 16.30
CA PHE A 55 -24.89 5.30 17.26
C PHE A 55 -23.60 5.87 16.65
N VAL A 56 -23.20 7.05 17.12
CA VAL A 56 -22.02 7.76 16.62
C VAL A 56 -20.76 7.37 17.42
N LEU A 57 -19.67 7.18 16.68
CA LEU A 57 -18.31 7.07 17.23
C LEU A 57 -17.55 8.37 17.00
N ILE A 58 -17.00 8.95 18.06
CA ILE A 58 -16.13 10.14 18.00
C ILE A 58 -14.67 9.70 18.11
N ARG A 59 -13.82 10.21 17.21
CA ARG A 59 -12.37 9.99 17.27
C ARG A 59 -11.76 10.83 18.40
N GLN A 60 -11.24 10.16 19.43
CA GLN A 60 -10.51 10.80 20.54
C GLN A 60 -9.01 10.95 20.24
N TYR A 61 -8.42 9.94 19.59
CA TYR A 61 -7.00 9.91 19.27
C TYR A 61 -6.78 9.46 17.84
N ILE A 62 -5.74 9.99 17.21
CA ILE A 62 -5.28 9.51 15.91
C ILE A 62 -4.34 8.34 16.16
N VAL A 63 -4.67 7.17 15.63
CA VAL A 63 -3.86 5.96 15.74
C VAL A 63 -3.17 5.69 14.40
N SER A 64 -1.97 5.11 14.46
CA SER A 64 -1.18 4.84 13.26
C SER A 64 -1.76 3.71 12.41
N ASN A 65 -2.16 2.62 13.06
CA ASN A 65 -2.72 1.46 12.36
C ASN A 65 -4.12 1.18 12.92
N MET A 66 -5.14 1.60 12.18
CA MET A 66 -6.53 1.36 12.56
C MET A 66 -6.94 -0.03 12.09
N GLN A 67 -6.89 -0.99 13.00
CA GLN A 67 -7.34 -2.35 12.74
C GLN A 67 -8.88 -2.44 12.72
N SER A 68 -9.39 -3.40 11.96
CA SER A 68 -10.80 -3.79 12.00
C SER A 68 -11.20 -4.16 13.42
N SER A 69 -12.45 -3.87 13.77
CA SER A 69 -13.06 -4.31 15.01
C SER A 69 -14.19 -5.29 14.71
N TYR A 70 -14.82 -5.86 15.74
CA TYR A 70 -15.79 -6.94 15.57
C TYR A 70 -17.19 -6.54 16.01
N VAL A 71 -18.18 -7.21 15.46
CA VAL A 71 -19.55 -7.29 15.97
C VAL A 71 -19.83 -8.77 16.20
N ARG A 72 -20.01 -9.15 17.46
CA ARG A 72 -20.29 -10.53 17.87
C ARG A 72 -21.67 -10.59 18.49
N THR A 73 -22.54 -11.43 17.94
CA THR A 73 -23.87 -11.68 18.49
C THR A 73 -23.93 -13.11 19.02
N TYR A 74 -24.41 -13.31 20.25
CA TYR A 74 -24.49 -14.62 20.87
C TYR A 74 -25.64 -14.71 21.86
N THR A 75 -26.03 -15.94 22.21
CA THR A 75 -27.09 -16.16 23.20
C THR A 75 -26.52 -16.19 24.61
N TYR A 76 -27.25 -15.62 25.58
CA TYR A 76 -26.77 -15.52 26.97
C TYR A 76 -26.50 -16.89 27.62
N TYR A 77 -27.32 -17.90 27.32
CA TYR A 77 -27.23 -19.23 27.93
C TYR A 77 -26.35 -20.21 27.13
N ASP A 78 -26.07 -19.90 25.87
CA ASP A 78 -25.20 -20.68 25.00
C ASP A 78 -24.32 -19.75 24.13
N PRO A 79 -23.18 -19.30 24.68
CA PRO A 79 -22.27 -18.38 23.99
C PRO A 79 -21.51 -18.99 22.81
N GLU A 80 -21.52 -20.32 22.68
CA GLU A 80 -20.95 -21.04 21.53
C GLU A 80 -21.83 -20.88 20.29
N THR A 81 -23.13 -20.70 20.48
CA THR A 81 -24.04 -20.23 19.44
C THR A 81 -23.84 -18.72 19.23
N ALA A 82 -22.81 -18.39 18.45
CA ALA A 82 -22.40 -17.04 18.12
C ALA A 82 -22.16 -16.82 16.62
N CYS A 83 -22.38 -15.59 16.16
CA CYS A 83 -21.94 -15.10 14.86
C CYS A 83 -21.04 -13.88 15.08
N THR A 84 -19.91 -13.83 14.37
CA THR A 84 -18.96 -12.72 14.47
C THR A 84 -18.66 -12.19 13.09
N GLU A 85 -18.81 -10.89 12.90
CA GLU A 85 -18.44 -10.16 11.71
C GLU A 85 -17.41 -9.09 12.07
N PHE A 86 -16.56 -8.71 11.12
CA PHE A 86 -15.59 -7.63 11.31
C PHE A 86 -16.00 -6.40 10.53
N TYR A 87 -15.79 -5.24 11.12
CA TYR A 87 -16.03 -3.96 10.49
C TYR A 87 -14.79 -3.07 10.57
N SER A 88 -14.57 -2.31 9.50
CA SER A 88 -13.55 -1.29 9.40
C SER A 88 -14.13 -0.09 8.66
N PRO A 89 -13.52 1.10 8.78
CA PRO A 89 -13.80 2.17 7.83
C PRO A 89 -13.67 1.65 6.39
N ASN A 90 -14.43 2.24 5.46
CA ASN A 90 -14.28 1.95 4.03
C ASN A 90 -12.80 2.05 3.64
N SER A 91 -12.34 1.18 2.75
CA SER A 91 -10.95 1.09 2.34
C SER A 91 -10.42 2.39 1.68
N SER A 92 -11.33 3.21 1.12
CA SER A 92 -11.06 4.57 0.62
C SER A 92 -11.11 5.68 1.69
N SER A 93 -11.44 5.35 2.94
CA SER A 93 -11.69 6.32 4.00
C SER A 93 -10.41 7.06 4.40
N PRO A 94 -10.44 8.40 4.54
CA PRO A 94 -9.32 9.15 5.08
C PRO A 94 -8.97 8.76 6.53
N LEU A 95 -9.84 7.99 7.21
CA LEU A 95 -9.57 7.44 8.54
C LEU A 95 -8.49 6.34 8.53
N LEU A 96 -8.29 5.67 7.39
CA LEU A 96 -7.23 4.67 7.21
C LEU A 96 -5.89 5.30 6.83
N LYS A 97 -5.86 6.60 6.53
CA LYS A 97 -4.62 7.31 6.20
C LYS A 97 -3.79 7.52 7.46
N LEU A 98 -2.56 7.05 7.43
CA LEU A 98 -1.59 7.24 8.50
C LEU A 98 -1.30 8.74 8.66
N ASN A 99 -1.67 9.34 9.78
CA ASN A 99 -1.34 10.73 10.06
C ASN A 99 0.06 10.79 10.69
N CYS A 100 1.02 11.23 9.88
CA CYS A 100 2.43 11.19 10.22
C CYS A 100 2.88 12.50 10.87
N GLU A 101 2.72 12.63 12.18
CA GLU A 101 3.26 13.77 12.92
C GLU A 101 4.80 13.80 12.91
N ASN A 102 5.44 12.62 12.84
CA ASN A 102 6.88 12.48 12.65
C ASN A 102 7.21 11.86 11.27
N PRO A 103 7.79 12.64 10.33
CA PRO A 103 8.12 12.17 8.98
C PRO A 103 9.12 11.01 8.93
N LEU A 104 10.00 10.89 9.93
CA LEU A 104 11.03 9.83 9.96
C LEU A 104 10.45 8.49 10.41
N LEU A 105 9.51 8.51 11.37
CA LEU A 105 8.83 7.30 11.86
C LEU A 105 7.95 6.70 10.74
N CYS A 106 7.22 7.54 10.00
CA CYS A 106 6.39 7.08 8.91
C CYS A 106 7.17 6.60 7.67
N LYS A 107 8.33 7.20 7.38
CA LYS A 107 9.22 6.66 6.34
C LYS A 107 9.64 5.22 6.61
N CYS A 108 9.79 4.85 7.88
CA CYS A 108 10.13 3.48 8.29
C CYS A 108 8.93 2.53 8.18
N VAL A 109 7.72 2.99 8.54
CA VAL A 109 6.52 2.14 8.57
C VAL A 109 5.86 1.97 7.19
N GLU A 110 6.00 2.93 6.28
CA GLU A 110 5.26 2.95 5.01
C GLU A 110 6.09 2.72 3.74
N GLY A 111 7.40 2.48 3.86
CA GLY A 111 8.31 2.24 2.72
C GLY A 111 8.76 3.50 1.97
N GLY A 112 8.16 4.67 2.24
CA GLY A 112 8.52 5.95 1.59
C GLY A 112 8.08 6.06 0.13
N CYS A 113 8.60 7.07 -0.57
CA CYS A 113 8.38 7.27 -2.01
C CYS A 113 9.70 7.05 -2.76
N PRO A 114 9.65 6.59 -4.03
CA PRO A 114 10.80 6.62 -4.92
C PRO A 114 11.41 8.03 -5.01
N SER A 115 12.69 8.11 -5.30
CA SER A 115 13.38 9.41 -5.45
C SER A 115 12.87 10.19 -6.67
N ASP A 116 12.61 11.50 -6.52
CA ASP A 116 12.26 12.39 -7.62
C ASP A 116 13.41 12.56 -8.64
N LYS A 117 14.64 12.28 -8.21
CA LYS A 117 15.85 12.37 -9.04
C LYS A 117 16.65 11.06 -8.96
N PRO A 118 16.12 9.97 -9.52
CA PRO A 118 16.65 8.62 -9.30
C PRO A 118 18.08 8.46 -9.83
N LEU A 119 18.45 9.18 -10.90
CA LEU A 119 19.79 9.08 -11.50
C LEU A 119 20.84 9.99 -10.85
N ASP A 120 20.46 10.96 -10.00
CA ASP A 120 21.42 11.88 -9.36
C ASP A 120 22.41 11.13 -8.45
N GLN A 121 21.94 10.05 -7.83
CA GLN A 121 22.75 9.22 -6.93
C GLN A 121 23.92 8.54 -7.64
N PHE A 122 23.84 8.36 -8.96
CA PHE A 122 24.91 7.76 -9.76
C PHE A 122 25.88 8.80 -10.35
N ILE A 123 25.48 10.08 -10.47
CA ILE A 123 26.19 11.08 -11.31
C ILE A 123 26.94 12.17 -10.53
N VAL A 124 26.53 12.50 -9.28
CA VAL A 124 27.11 13.54 -8.34
C VAL A 124 26.48 14.96 -8.46
N THR A 125 26.19 15.78 -7.43
CA THR A 125 26.36 15.80 -5.94
C THR A 125 25.08 16.29 -5.25
N ALA A 126 24.73 15.77 -4.06
CA ALA A 126 24.00 16.55 -3.07
C ALA A 126 24.99 17.02 -1.98
N GLY A 127 25.64 18.17 -2.21
CA GLY A 127 26.34 18.93 -1.16
C GLY A 127 27.87 18.96 -1.19
N GLY A 128 28.44 20.15 -1.41
CA GLY A 128 29.65 20.62 -0.72
C GLY A 128 31.02 20.32 -1.33
N ASN A 129 31.37 19.05 -1.60
CA ASN A 129 32.73 18.68 -2.02
C ASN A 129 32.68 17.85 -3.31
N GLN A 130 33.13 18.45 -4.41
CA GLN A 130 33.09 17.89 -5.76
C GLN A 130 34.07 16.71 -5.92
N GLN A 131 33.61 15.47 -5.75
CA GLN A 131 34.26 14.32 -6.37
C GLN A 131 33.61 14.09 -7.74
N HIS A 132 34.26 14.52 -8.81
CA HIS A 132 33.82 14.20 -10.17
C HIS A 132 33.93 12.69 -10.40
N ARG A 133 32.79 12.01 -10.64
CA ARG A 133 32.81 10.60 -11.03
C ARG A 133 33.15 10.45 -12.51
N THR A 134 33.98 9.47 -12.82
CA THR A 134 34.26 9.07 -14.21
C THR A 134 33.04 8.38 -14.83
N LYS A 135 32.98 8.30 -16.17
CA LYS A 135 31.85 7.61 -16.84
C LYS A 135 31.82 6.13 -16.47
N GLU A 136 32.98 5.54 -16.26
CA GLU A 136 33.17 4.15 -15.85
C GLU A 136 32.62 3.92 -14.45
N GLU A 137 32.93 4.80 -13.49
CA GLU A 137 32.36 4.73 -12.13
C GLU A 137 30.83 4.89 -12.11
N GLN A 138 30.29 5.82 -12.90
CA GLN A 138 28.84 6.01 -12.98
C GLN A 138 28.13 4.74 -13.49
N ARG A 139 28.74 4.07 -14.47
CA ARG A 139 28.23 2.82 -15.05
C ARG A 139 28.29 1.69 -14.04
N GLU A 140 29.39 1.59 -13.30
CA GLU A 140 29.55 0.54 -12.31
C GLU A 140 28.57 0.69 -11.15
N LEU A 141 28.39 1.91 -10.60
CA LEU A 141 27.41 2.13 -9.54
C LEU A 141 25.96 1.79 -9.96
N LEU A 142 25.59 2.11 -11.21
CA LEU A 142 24.27 1.75 -11.72
C LEU A 142 24.14 0.24 -11.95
N ARG A 143 25.23 -0.44 -12.34
CA ARG A 143 25.28 -1.90 -12.46
C ARG A 143 25.15 -2.56 -11.09
N GLU A 144 25.98 -2.17 -10.12
CA GLU A 144 25.93 -2.66 -8.74
C GLU A 144 24.52 -2.50 -8.17
N PHE A 145 23.91 -1.32 -8.30
CA PHE A 145 22.52 -1.12 -7.86
C PHE A 145 21.54 -2.07 -8.56
N ALA A 146 21.63 -2.21 -9.88
CA ALA A 146 20.75 -3.10 -10.64
C ALA A 146 20.99 -4.60 -10.32
N CYS A 147 22.18 -4.97 -9.87
CA CYS A 147 22.57 -6.35 -9.58
C CYS A 147 22.31 -6.75 -8.14
N ASP A 148 22.62 -5.86 -7.19
CA ASP A 148 22.73 -6.19 -5.76
C ASP A 148 21.60 -5.58 -4.91
N GLU A 149 21.02 -4.45 -5.32
CA GLU A 149 20.04 -3.70 -4.52
C GLU A 149 18.58 -3.93 -4.96
N VAL A 150 18.38 -4.52 -6.14
CA VAL A 150 17.05 -4.77 -6.73
C VAL A 150 17.00 -6.16 -7.33
N ASP A 151 15.84 -6.79 -7.34
CA ASP A 151 15.69 -8.15 -7.85
C ASP A 151 15.43 -8.16 -9.36
N PHE A 152 14.59 -7.25 -9.85
CA PHE A 152 14.21 -7.17 -11.26
C PHE A 152 14.46 -5.79 -11.88
N VAL A 153 14.58 -5.77 -13.21
CA VAL A 153 14.65 -4.53 -14.00
C VAL A 153 13.82 -4.68 -15.27
N TRP A 154 12.79 -3.84 -15.39
CA TRP A 154 11.88 -3.83 -16.53
C TRP A 154 11.86 -2.50 -17.23
N MET A 155 11.58 -2.54 -18.53
CA MET A 155 11.31 -1.38 -19.35
C MET A 155 9.92 -1.51 -19.95
N GLY A 156 9.13 -0.45 -19.86
CA GLY A 156 7.71 -0.53 -20.19
C GLY A 156 6.97 0.79 -20.15
N ARG A 157 5.64 0.72 -20.11
CA ARG A 157 4.73 1.87 -20.11
C ARG A 157 3.75 1.78 -18.95
N LEU A 158 3.45 2.92 -18.36
CA LEU A 158 2.45 3.08 -17.31
C LEU A 158 1.08 3.33 -17.95
N GLN A 159 0.08 2.50 -17.62
CA GLN A 159 -1.30 2.61 -18.10
C GLN A 159 -2.28 2.54 -16.94
N GLN A 160 -3.44 3.18 -17.11
CA GLN A 160 -4.55 3.21 -16.15
C GLN A 160 -4.14 3.66 -14.73
N ARG A 161 -5.11 4.16 -13.97
CA ARG A 161 -4.85 4.64 -12.61
C ARG A 161 -6.08 4.41 -11.78
N GLU A 162 -5.91 3.67 -10.69
CA GLU A 162 -6.95 3.50 -9.68
C GLU A 162 -6.37 3.81 -8.31
N VAL A 163 -6.98 4.77 -7.62
CA VAL A 163 -6.61 5.07 -6.23
C VAL A 163 -7.46 4.19 -5.33
N ILE A 164 -6.83 3.19 -4.72
CA ILE A 164 -7.47 2.21 -3.85
C ILE A 164 -6.55 2.04 -2.62
N ASP A 165 -7.13 2.11 -1.42
CA ASP A 165 -6.44 1.82 -0.15
C ASP A 165 -5.22 2.71 0.16
N GLY A 166 -5.24 3.97 -0.27
CA GLY A 166 -4.10 4.89 -0.09
C GLY A 166 -2.92 4.57 -1.01
N PHE A 167 -3.14 3.74 -2.03
CA PHE A 167 -2.21 3.49 -3.11
C PHE A 167 -2.77 3.96 -4.45
N ILE A 168 -1.88 4.45 -5.30
CA ILE A 168 -2.07 4.60 -6.74
C ILE A 168 -1.69 3.24 -7.34
N ASN A 169 -2.69 2.50 -7.81
CA ASN A 169 -2.51 1.28 -8.58
C ASN A 169 -2.34 1.68 -10.05
N ILE A 170 -1.27 1.21 -10.66
CA ILE A 170 -0.93 1.49 -12.05
C ILE A 170 -0.67 0.15 -12.73
N ASP A 171 -1.20 -0.03 -13.93
CA ASP A 171 -0.90 -1.19 -14.75
C ASP A 171 0.37 -0.89 -15.56
N PHE A 172 1.43 -1.64 -15.28
CA PHE A 172 2.71 -1.54 -15.96
C PHE A 172 2.77 -2.56 -17.09
N THR A 173 2.74 -2.09 -18.34
CA THR A 173 2.96 -2.95 -19.51
C THR A 173 4.45 -3.10 -19.75
N ILE A 174 4.97 -4.32 -19.62
CA ILE A 174 6.38 -4.66 -19.80
C ILE A 174 6.65 -4.75 -21.31
N ASP A 175 7.50 -3.87 -21.84
CA ASP A 175 7.94 -3.92 -23.24
C ASP A 175 9.25 -4.72 -23.39
N LYS A 176 10.08 -4.75 -22.34
CA LYS A 176 11.35 -5.50 -22.32
C LYS A 176 11.82 -5.80 -20.90
N ILE A 177 12.23 -7.04 -20.67
CA ILE A 177 12.92 -7.48 -19.44
C ILE A 177 14.43 -7.22 -19.62
N LEU A 178 15.02 -6.45 -18.70
CA LEU A 178 16.46 -6.16 -18.66
C LEU A 178 17.17 -7.02 -17.60
N LYS A 179 16.51 -7.31 -16.49
CA LYS A 179 16.91 -8.29 -15.47
C LYS A 179 15.66 -9.04 -15.04
N GLU A 180 15.71 -10.37 -15.10
CA GLU A 180 14.66 -11.25 -14.61
C GLU A 180 14.64 -11.23 -13.07
N GLY A 181 13.45 -11.19 -12.48
CA GLY A 181 13.25 -11.38 -11.04
C GLY A 181 13.01 -12.85 -10.72
N SER A 182 12.44 -13.12 -9.55
CA SER A 182 12.00 -14.46 -9.12
C SER A 182 10.75 -14.95 -9.84
N GLU A 183 9.98 -14.04 -10.46
CA GLU A 183 8.92 -14.41 -11.39
C GLU A 183 9.54 -15.01 -12.65
N GLY A 184 9.64 -16.34 -12.67
CA GLY A 184 10.11 -17.10 -13.82
C GLY A 184 9.09 -17.11 -14.95
N ASP A 185 9.56 -16.84 -16.17
CA ASP A 185 8.78 -16.87 -17.42
C ASP A 185 7.52 -16.00 -17.34
N ILE A 186 7.71 -14.66 -17.36
CA ILE A 186 6.64 -13.65 -17.29
C ILE A 186 5.65 -13.87 -18.44
N THR A 187 4.62 -14.67 -18.20
CA THR A 187 3.46 -14.82 -19.05
C THR A 187 2.48 -13.70 -18.75
N GLU A 188 1.94 -13.06 -19.80
CA GLU A 188 1.00 -11.93 -19.74
C GLU A 188 1.66 -10.60 -19.35
N ASP A 189 2.08 -9.80 -20.34
CA ASP A 189 2.98 -8.63 -20.23
C ASP A 189 2.48 -7.41 -19.41
N VAL A 190 1.47 -7.55 -18.55
CA VAL A 190 0.95 -6.47 -17.69
C VAL A 190 1.07 -6.87 -16.22
N ARG A 191 1.71 -6.01 -15.42
CA ARG A 191 1.82 -6.19 -13.96
C ARG A 191 1.27 -4.99 -13.23
N ARG A 192 0.56 -5.24 -12.13
CA ARG A 192 0.05 -4.16 -11.28
C ARG A 192 1.14 -3.70 -10.33
N ILE A 193 1.44 -2.40 -10.38
CA ILE A 193 2.35 -1.76 -9.42
C ILE A 193 1.55 -0.89 -8.45
N LYS A 194 1.95 -0.88 -7.19
CA LYS A 194 1.36 -0.07 -6.12
C LYS A 194 2.35 1.00 -5.67
N ILE A 195 1.95 2.26 -5.78
CA ILE A 195 2.70 3.43 -5.29
C ILE A 195 1.85 4.11 -4.22
N ARG A 196 2.44 4.66 -3.16
CA ARG A 196 1.65 5.41 -2.16
C ARG A 196 1.03 6.68 -2.76
N ASP A 197 -0.23 6.98 -2.40
CA ASP A 197 -0.99 8.10 -3.00
C ASP A 197 -0.41 9.49 -2.75
N ARG A 198 0.36 9.65 -1.67
CA ARG A 198 1.14 10.86 -1.37
C ARG A 198 2.34 11.10 -2.28
N CYS A 199 2.74 10.12 -3.10
CA CYS A 199 3.86 10.28 -4.02
C CYS A 199 3.38 11.03 -5.28
N HIS A 200 3.11 12.33 -5.13
CA HIS A 200 2.48 13.19 -6.14
C HIS A 200 3.17 13.18 -7.50
N GLN A 201 4.48 12.88 -7.54
CA GLN A 201 5.25 12.76 -8.79
C GLN A 201 4.71 11.67 -9.75
N PHE A 202 3.95 10.69 -9.25
CA PHE A 202 3.38 9.59 -10.03
C PHE A 202 1.86 9.73 -10.23
N GLU A 203 1.25 10.86 -9.85
CA GLU A 203 -0.20 11.06 -10.05
C GLU A 203 -0.59 11.11 -11.53
N ASN A 204 0.30 11.60 -12.39
CA ASN A 204 0.06 11.79 -13.82
C ASN A 204 1.20 11.17 -14.65
N PRO A 205 1.21 9.82 -14.82
CA PRO A 205 2.19 9.18 -15.68
C PRO A 205 2.04 9.70 -17.12
N LYS A 206 3.17 10.00 -17.76
CA LYS A 206 3.17 10.46 -19.15
C LYS A 206 3.09 9.26 -20.08
N ASN A 207 2.64 9.48 -21.31
CA ASN A 207 2.80 8.50 -22.38
C ASN A 207 4.27 8.48 -22.82
N SER A 208 5.11 7.78 -22.04
CA SER A 208 6.56 7.69 -22.16
C SER A 208 7.00 6.28 -21.81
N THR A 209 8.21 5.89 -22.22
CA THR A 209 8.81 4.63 -21.81
C THR A 209 9.54 4.83 -20.48
N TYR A 210 9.22 4.01 -19.50
CA TYR A 210 9.80 4.00 -18.17
C TYR A 210 10.74 2.80 -17.98
N ILE A 211 11.74 2.97 -17.13
CA ILE A 211 12.53 1.88 -16.56
C ILE A 211 12.14 1.78 -15.08
N LEU A 212 11.73 0.59 -14.66
CA LEU A 212 11.39 0.23 -13.29
C LEU A 212 12.41 -0.78 -12.77
N MET A 213 13.01 -0.47 -11.63
CA MET A 213 13.85 -1.37 -10.84
C MET A 213 13.23 -1.51 -9.46
N GLY A 214 13.12 -2.72 -8.95
CA GLY A 214 12.49 -2.96 -7.67
C GLY A 214 12.81 -4.32 -7.10
N LEU A 215 12.32 -4.54 -5.89
CA LEU A 215 12.37 -5.83 -5.22
C LEU A 215 11.17 -6.66 -5.67
N ASP A 216 11.38 -7.97 -5.71
CA ASP A 216 10.30 -8.90 -6.01
C ASP A 216 9.18 -8.78 -4.97
N SER A 217 8.01 -9.24 -5.39
CA SER A 217 6.82 -9.18 -4.56
C SER A 217 6.11 -10.52 -4.54
N ASP A 218 5.25 -10.68 -3.53
CA ASP A 218 4.42 -11.86 -3.36
C ASP A 218 3.14 -11.76 -4.20
N MET A 219 2.54 -12.92 -4.48
CA MET A 219 1.23 -12.99 -5.11
C MET A 219 0.17 -12.38 -4.19
N ALA A 220 -0.69 -11.55 -4.75
CA ALA A 220 -1.85 -10.99 -4.07
C ALA A 220 -3.13 -11.32 -4.84
N GLU A 221 -4.21 -11.54 -4.10
CA GLU A 221 -5.54 -11.70 -4.66
C GLU A 221 -6.04 -10.35 -5.18
N ASP A 222 -6.55 -10.36 -6.41
CA ASP A 222 -7.24 -9.21 -6.99
C ASP A 222 -8.70 -9.14 -6.52
N VAL A 223 -9.42 -8.09 -6.95
CA VAL A 223 -10.83 -7.85 -6.57
C VAL A 223 -11.77 -8.95 -7.09
N HIS A 224 -11.33 -9.75 -8.07
CA HIS A 224 -12.07 -10.87 -8.66
C HIS A 224 -11.66 -12.24 -8.08
N GLY A 225 -10.70 -12.28 -7.15
CA GLY A 225 -10.20 -13.51 -6.53
C GLY A 225 -9.10 -14.22 -7.33
N GLU A 226 -8.56 -13.59 -8.37
CA GLU A 226 -7.43 -14.12 -9.15
C GLU A 226 -6.11 -13.74 -8.49
N GLN A 227 -5.19 -14.71 -8.37
CA GLN A 227 -3.86 -14.44 -7.84
C GLN A 227 -2.96 -13.86 -8.92
N GLN A 228 -2.43 -12.66 -8.67
CA GLN A 228 -1.47 -12.01 -9.55
C GLN A 228 -0.30 -11.43 -8.76
N PHE A 229 0.86 -11.32 -9.38
CA PHE A 229 1.99 -10.60 -8.81
C PHE A 229 1.67 -9.10 -8.73
N VAL A 230 1.83 -8.52 -7.53
CA VAL A 230 1.59 -7.09 -7.30
C VAL A 230 2.85 -6.46 -6.74
N TYR A 231 3.50 -5.58 -7.48
CA TYR A 231 4.79 -5.01 -7.10
C TYR A 231 4.64 -3.72 -6.31
N LEU A 232 5.26 -3.65 -5.14
CA LEU A 232 5.31 -2.43 -4.36
C LEU A 232 6.45 -1.54 -4.85
N VAL A 233 6.13 -0.30 -5.20
CA VAL A 233 7.09 0.70 -5.65
C VAL A 233 7.25 1.76 -4.57
N ASP A 234 8.38 1.71 -3.87
CA ASP A 234 8.68 2.50 -2.69
C ASP A 234 10.07 3.16 -2.75
N ARG A 235 10.66 3.54 -1.61
CA ARG A 235 11.99 4.18 -1.56
C ARG A 235 13.12 3.29 -2.09
N SER A 236 12.99 1.97 -2.01
CA SER A 236 13.98 1.01 -2.55
C SER A 236 13.91 0.94 -4.07
N SER A 237 12.77 1.30 -4.65
CA SER A 237 12.52 1.22 -6.08
C SER A 237 13.05 2.43 -6.84
N LEU A 238 13.41 2.19 -8.10
CA LEU A 238 13.93 3.20 -8.99
C LEU A 238 13.08 3.23 -10.27
N LEU A 239 12.30 4.30 -10.44
CA LEU A 239 11.37 4.49 -11.57
C LEU A 239 11.67 5.82 -12.28
N PHE A 240 11.99 5.77 -13.57
CA PHE A 240 12.28 6.98 -14.35
C PHE A 240 11.94 6.84 -15.84
N GLU A 241 11.63 7.98 -16.47
CA GLU A 241 11.43 8.06 -17.92
C GLU A 241 12.76 7.88 -18.66
N ARG A 242 12.78 7.03 -19.69
CA ARG A 242 13.93 6.81 -20.57
C ARG A 242 14.32 8.06 -21.36
N HIS A 243 13.33 8.82 -21.83
CA HIS A 243 13.54 9.89 -22.82
C HIS A 243 13.65 11.31 -22.24
N GLN A 244 13.22 11.55 -21.00
CA GLN A 244 13.34 12.86 -20.31
C GLN A 244 14.57 12.98 -19.41
N VAL A 245 15.49 12.04 -19.53
CA VAL A 245 16.79 12.10 -18.88
C VAL A 245 17.56 13.31 -19.44
N SER A 246 18.10 14.20 -18.60
CA SER A 246 18.86 15.35 -19.07
C SER A 246 20.00 14.92 -20.01
N ARG A 247 20.43 15.80 -20.93
CA ARG A 247 21.48 15.51 -21.92
C ARG A 247 22.71 14.84 -21.30
N ASP A 248 23.03 15.20 -20.06
CA ASP A 248 24.20 14.71 -19.34
C ASP A 248 24.05 13.26 -18.86
N LYS A 249 22.83 12.75 -18.64
CA LYS A 249 22.59 11.39 -18.13
C LYS A 249 22.06 10.41 -19.18
N SER A 250 21.63 10.90 -20.35
CA SER A 250 21.25 10.06 -21.49
C SER A 250 22.32 9.02 -21.88
N PRO A 251 23.64 9.33 -21.87
CA PRO A 251 24.67 8.34 -22.18
C PRO A 251 24.73 7.17 -21.19
N LEU A 252 24.48 7.43 -19.90
CA LEU A 252 24.48 6.41 -18.86
C LEU A 252 23.30 5.43 -19.06
N VAL A 253 22.10 5.97 -19.28
CA VAL A 253 20.89 5.16 -19.50
C VAL A 253 20.97 4.35 -20.79
N ASN A 254 21.47 4.94 -21.88
CA ASN A 254 21.65 4.22 -23.15
C ASN A 254 22.67 3.09 -23.02
N TRP A 255 23.77 3.32 -22.29
CA TRP A 255 24.73 2.27 -21.97
C TRP A 255 24.05 1.15 -21.16
N PHE A 256 23.31 1.50 -20.11
CA PHE A 256 22.67 0.54 -19.21
C PHE A 256 21.71 -0.38 -19.97
N VAL A 257 20.80 0.20 -20.76
CA VAL A 257 19.87 -0.58 -21.60
C VAL A 257 20.64 -1.45 -22.61
N GLY A 258 21.74 -0.95 -23.17
CA GLY A 258 22.58 -1.70 -24.09
C GLY A 258 23.32 -2.87 -23.45
N ALA A 259 23.73 -2.72 -22.19
CA ALA A 259 24.45 -3.72 -21.41
C ALA A 259 23.51 -4.83 -20.91
N PHE A 260 22.38 -4.47 -20.31
CA PHE A 260 21.41 -5.42 -19.76
C PHE A 260 20.45 -5.98 -20.82
N GLY A 261 20.26 -5.28 -21.95
CA GLY A 261 19.29 -5.66 -22.97
C GLY A 261 19.71 -6.77 -23.94
N LYS A 262 20.85 -7.46 -23.74
CA LYS A 262 21.42 -8.43 -24.70
C LYS A 262 21.23 -9.93 -24.35
N GLY A 263 20.42 -10.25 -23.34
CA GLY A 263 20.17 -11.65 -22.96
C GLY A 263 21.19 -12.21 -21.96
N SER A 264 20.76 -13.24 -21.25
CA SER A 264 20.98 -13.50 -19.82
C SER A 264 22.11 -14.47 -19.48
N THR A 265 23.36 -14.11 -19.73
CA THR A 265 24.49 -14.77 -19.05
C THR A 265 25.64 -13.77 -18.87
N GLY A 266 25.91 -13.36 -17.63
CA GLY A 266 27.10 -12.56 -17.28
C GLY A 266 26.92 -11.05 -17.14
N GLN A 267 25.70 -10.53 -16.89
CA GLN A 267 25.47 -9.08 -16.79
C GLN A 267 25.86 -8.50 -15.42
N CYS A 268 25.78 -9.34 -14.38
CA CYS A 268 26.19 -9.06 -13.00
C CYS A 268 27.47 -9.82 -12.60
N ASP A 269 28.09 -10.54 -13.53
CA ASP A 269 29.39 -11.18 -13.32
C ASP A 269 30.49 -10.20 -13.73
N SER A 270 31.08 -9.53 -12.75
CA SER A 270 32.27 -8.67 -12.89
C SER A 270 33.56 -9.47 -12.75
#